data_AF-A0A9Q4Q106-F1
#
_entry.id   AF-A0A9Q4Q106-F1
#
_cell.length_a   1.000
_cell.length_b   1.000
_cell.length_c   1.000
_cell.angle_alpha   90.00
_cell.angle_beta   90.00
_cell.angle_gamma   90.00
#
_symmetry.space_group_name_H-M   'P 1'
#
loop_
_entity.id
_entity.type
_entity.pdbx_description
1 polymer ?
#
loop_
_entity_poly.entity_id
_entity_poly.type
_entity_poly.pdbx_seq_one_letter_code
_entity_poly.pdbx_strand_id
1 'polypeptide(L)'
;MLVDIVPVGNVSAEVKRAASAALRSVYDCDVSVNDSQSVPNGAYDSDRNQYSAESFIQLAERVGRGEKNIAITPQDLFYRRRNYVFGLAYLDGSGSVVSTYRLQTSSDGGFSNQSAADIFEDRVRKEIVHEIGHTYGLEHCDNNRCVMNFSPTVREVDIKEENLCGSCQRLIG
;
A
#
# COMPACT_ATOMS: atom_id res chain seq x y z
N MET A 1 12.13 -1.04 14.92
CA MET A 1 12.31 -1.34 13.48
C MET A 1 11.97 -0.08 12.69
N LEU A 2 12.72 0.23 11.63
CA LEU A 2 12.45 1.40 10.78
C LEU A 2 11.75 1.01 9.46
N VAL A 3 10.63 1.66 9.15
CA VAL A 3 9.98 1.64 7.83
C VAL A 3 10.16 2.98 7.14
N ASP A 4 10.70 2.96 5.92
CA ASP A 4 10.81 4.16 5.09
C ASP A 4 9.65 4.26 4.09
N ILE A 5 8.95 5.39 4.14
CA ILE A 5 8.02 5.79 3.08
C ILE A 5 8.82 6.52 2.00
N VAL A 6 8.68 6.06 0.75
CA VAL A 6 9.30 6.66 -0.44
C VAL A 6 8.18 7.24 -1.34
N PRO A 7 7.87 8.54 -1.24
CA PRO A 7 6.87 9.15 -2.10
C PRO A 7 7.37 9.21 -3.55
N VAL A 8 6.59 8.74 -4.52
CA VAL A 8 6.97 8.72 -5.94
C VAL A 8 5.93 9.47 -6.78
N GLY A 9 6.34 10.61 -7.34
CA GLY A 9 5.45 11.57 -7.99
C GLY A 9 4.77 12.51 -6.99
N ASN A 10 3.58 13.02 -7.35
CA ASN A 10 2.86 13.99 -6.53
C ASN A 10 2.00 13.32 -5.45
N VAL A 11 2.63 12.88 -4.36
CA VAL A 11 1.94 12.29 -3.20
C VAL A 11 1.60 13.39 -2.19
N SER A 12 0.32 13.52 -1.86
CA SER A 12 -0.16 14.56 -0.94
C SER A 12 0.35 14.39 0.49
N ALA A 13 0.30 15.46 1.28
CA ALA A 13 0.68 15.42 2.68
C ALA A 13 -0.28 14.57 3.52
N GLU A 14 -1.58 14.54 3.17
CA GLU A 14 -2.58 13.68 3.82
C GLU A 14 -2.19 12.20 3.69
N VAL A 15 -1.88 11.75 2.47
CA VAL A 15 -1.51 10.35 2.20
C VAL A 15 -0.26 9.95 3.00
N LYS A 16 0.78 10.81 3.01
CA LYS A 16 2.01 10.55 3.77
C LYS A 16 1.75 10.46 5.28
N ARG A 17 0.89 11.33 5.82
CA ARG A 17 0.50 11.33 7.24
C ARG A 17 -0.31 10.09 7.59
N ALA A 18 -1.30 9.74 6.78
CA ALA A 18 -2.15 8.56 6.96
C ALA A 18 -1.32 7.28 6.96
N ALA A 19 -0.45 7.10 5.96
CA ALA A 19 0.48 5.97 5.88
C ALA A 19 1.38 5.90 7.11
N SER A 20 1.98 7.02 7.52
CA SER A 20 2.86 7.05 8.69
C SER A 20 2.12 6.70 9.99
N ALA A 21 0.89 7.18 10.16
CA ALA A 21 0.09 6.89 11.34
C ALA A 21 -0.32 5.41 11.41
N ALA A 22 -0.78 4.84 10.29
CA ALA A 22 -1.17 3.43 10.21
C ALA A 22 0.00 2.49 10.54
N LEU A 23 1.18 2.74 9.95
CA LEU A 23 2.37 1.93 10.20
C LEU A 23 2.82 1.96 11.66
N ARG A 24 2.85 3.16 12.27
CA ARG A 24 3.17 3.29 13.71
C ARG A 24 2.15 2.57 14.59
N SER A 25 0.86 2.73 14.26
CA SER A 25 -0.24 2.16 15.04
C SER A 25 -0.29 0.63 14.99
N VAL A 26 -0.11 0.04 13.80
CA VAL A 26 -0.30 -1.41 13.60
C VAL A 26 0.97 -2.22 13.88
N TYR A 27 2.15 -1.69 13.54
CA TYR A 27 3.42 -2.41 13.63
C TYR A 27 4.34 -1.93 14.76
N ASP A 28 3.97 -0.91 15.53
CA ASP A 28 4.80 -0.30 16.57
C ASP A 28 6.24 -0.02 16.10
N CYS A 29 6.34 0.58 14.91
CA CYS A 29 7.60 0.82 14.21
C CYS A 29 7.93 2.32 14.09
N ASP A 30 9.21 2.63 13.95
CA ASP A 30 9.66 3.95 13.53
C ASP A 30 9.35 4.14 12.05
N VAL A 31 8.93 5.35 11.68
CA VAL A 31 8.63 5.68 10.28
C VAL A 31 9.37 6.94 9.89
N SER A 32 10.12 6.86 8.80
CA SER A 32 10.69 8.02 8.12
C SER A 32 9.98 8.25 6.77
N VAL A 33 10.00 9.49 6.30
CA VAL A 33 9.45 9.87 4.99
C VAL A 33 10.56 10.53 4.20
N ASN A 34 10.93 9.90 3.08
CA ASN A 34 11.95 10.42 2.18
C ASN A 34 11.43 11.62 1.37
N ASP A 35 12.37 12.37 0.78
CA ASP A 35 12.05 13.35 -0.24
C ASP A 35 11.34 12.70 -1.43
N SER A 36 10.44 13.44 -2.07
CA SER A 36 9.70 12.95 -3.23
C SER A 36 10.64 12.56 -4.37
N GLN A 37 10.46 11.33 -4.86
CA GLN A 37 11.21 10.78 -5.99
C GLN A 37 10.43 10.95 -7.29
N SER A 38 11.16 10.97 -8.40
CA SER A 38 10.55 10.92 -9.74
C SER A 38 10.06 9.51 -10.06
N VAL A 39 9.03 9.41 -10.89
CA VAL A 39 8.55 8.12 -11.42
C VAL A 39 9.69 7.40 -12.15
N PRO A 40 9.94 6.10 -11.91
CA PRO A 40 11.05 5.38 -12.54
C PRO A 40 10.97 5.39 -14.06
N ASN A 41 12.09 5.68 -14.72
CA ASN A 41 12.19 5.60 -16.18
C ASN A 41 11.96 4.17 -16.67
N GLY A 42 11.24 4.03 -17.79
CA GLY A 42 10.95 2.71 -18.39
C GLY A 42 9.90 1.88 -17.65
N ALA A 43 9.29 2.40 -16.58
CA ALA A 43 8.22 1.70 -15.86
C ALA A 43 6.87 1.74 -16.58
N TYR A 44 6.67 2.73 -17.47
CA TYR A 44 5.41 2.94 -18.17
C TYR A 44 5.23 1.96 -19.33
N ASP A 45 4.08 1.31 -19.39
CA ASP A 45 3.63 0.47 -20.48
C ASP A 45 2.51 1.22 -21.24
N SER A 46 2.78 1.55 -22.51
CA SER A 46 1.86 2.34 -23.34
C SER A 46 0.61 1.58 -23.77
N ASP A 47 0.69 0.25 -23.90
CA ASP A 47 -0.46 -0.57 -24.29
C ASP A 47 -1.46 -0.68 -23.13
N ARG A 48 -0.95 -0.62 -21.91
CA ARG A 48 -1.75 -0.65 -20.67
C ARG A 48 -2.16 0.73 -20.18
N ASN A 49 -1.41 1.78 -20.55
CA ASN A 49 -1.47 3.09 -19.92
C ASN A 49 -1.30 2.99 -18.38
N GLN A 50 -0.36 2.15 -17.94
CA GLN A 50 -0.09 1.85 -16.53
C GLN A 50 1.41 1.72 -16.31
N TYR A 51 1.83 1.66 -15.04
CA TYR A 51 3.23 1.48 -14.68
C TYR A 51 3.48 0.15 -13.98
N SER A 52 4.66 -0.44 -14.22
CA SER A 52 5.08 -1.68 -13.56
C SER A 52 5.31 -1.44 -12.06
N ALA A 53 4.56 -2.14 -11.20
CA ALA A 53 4.72 -2.07 -9.76
C ALA A 53 6.15 -2.46 -9.32
N GLU A 54 6.78 -3.41 -10.01
CA GLU A 54 8.14 -3.88 -9.70
C GLU A 54 9.17 -2.75 -9.77
N SER A 55 9.03 -1.83 -10.73
CA SER A 55 9.94 -0.70 -10.87
C SER A 55 9.88 0.27 -9.68
N PHE A 56 8.72 0.38 -9.03
CA PHE A 56 8.55 1.22 -7.83
C PHE A 56 9.10 0.53 -6.59
N ILE A 57 8.94 -0.79 -6.47
CA ILE A 57 9.58 -1.58 -5.41
C ILE A 57 11.10 -1.42 -5.47
N GLN A 58 11.69 -1.60 -6.65
CA GLN A 58 13.14 -1.42 -6.86
C GLN A 58 13.62 0.00 -6.55
N LEU A 59 12.78 1.01 -6.81
CA LEU A 59 13.07 2.39 -6.41
C LEU A 59 13.03 2.54 -4.88
N ALA A 60 12.02 1.98 -4.21
CA ALA A 60 11.88 2.02 -2.76
C ALA A 60 13.08 1.38 -2.06
N GLU A 61 13.50 0.19 -2.51
CA GLU A 61 14.65 -0.54 -1.95
C GLU A 61 15.99 0.18 -2.18
N ARG A 62 16.11 0.93 -3.29
CA ARG A 62 17.33 1.70 -3.59
C ARG A 62 17.42 3.00 -2.78
N VAL A 63 16.29 3.67 -2.57
CA VAL A 63 16.24 4.99 -1.91
C VAL A 63 16.14 4.85 -0.40
N GLY A 64 15.27 3.96 0.06
CA GLY A 64 15.05 3.70 1.46
C GLY A 64 16.26 3.05 2.12
N ARG A 65 16.39 3.31 3.42
CA ARG A 65 17.42 2.80 4.32
C ARG A 65 16.82 2.06 5.50
N GLY A 66 15.49 2.01 5.57
CA GLY A 66 14.74 1.23 6.54
C GLY A 66 14.89 -0.27 6.30
N GLU A 67 14.54 -1.03 7.31
CA GLU A 67 14.46 -2.49 7.20
C GLU A 67 13.38 -2.88 6.17
N LYS A 68 12.28 -2.11 6.15
CA LYS A 68 11.20 -2.18 5.16
C LYS A 68 11.03 -0.82 4.47
N ASN A 69 10.69 -0.83 3.20
CA ASN A 69 10.64 0.36 2.35
C ASN A 69 9.40 0.29 1.45
N ILE A 70 8.52 1.28 1.55
CA ILE A 70 7.28 1.32 0.79
C ILE A 70 7.22 2.54 -0.12
N ALA A 71 7.18 2.29 -1.43
CA ALA A 71 6.85 3.33 -2.40
C ALA A 71 5.35 3.68 -2.31
N ILE A 72 5.02 4.96 -2.35
CA ILE A 72 3.62 5.41 -2.49
C ILE A 72 3.53 6.25 -3.74
N THR A 73 2.56 5.99 -4.61
CA THR A 73 2.42 6.73 -5.87
C THR A 73 0.97 6.97 -6.28
N PRO A 74 0.65 8.11 -6.94
CA PRO A 74 -0.66 8.30 -7.55
C PRO A 74 -0.78 7.67 -8.94
N GLN A 75 0.25 6.97 -9.43
CA GLN A 75 0.22 6.32 -10.75
C GLN A 75 -0.52 4.99 -10.69
N ASP A 76 -1.26 4.64 -11.74
CA ASP A 76 -1.93 3.34 -11.85
C ASP A 76 -0.92 2.22 -12.10
N LEU A 77 -1.00 1.14 -11.31
CA LEU A 77 0.01 0.09 -11.31
C LEU A 77 -0.53 -1.24 -11.86
N PHE A 78 0.34 -1.98 -12.53
CA PHE A 78 0.11 -3.36 -12.92
C PHE A 78 1.25 -4.27 -12.46
N TYR A 79 0.95 -5.57 -12.38
CA TYR A 79 1.95 -6.62 -12.16
C TYR A 79 1.62 -7.84 -13.00
N ARG A 80 2.59 -8.27 -13.82
CA ARG A 80 2.45 -9.39 -14.76
C ARG A 80 1.17 -9.26 -15.60
N ARG A 81 0.29 -10.27 -15.55
CA ARG A 81 -0.94 -10.37 -16.35
C ARG A 81 -2.17 -9.80 -15.65
N ARG A 82 -2.04 -9.20 -14.45
CA ARG A 82 -3.16 -8.58 -13.75
C ARG A 82 -3.59 -7.31 -14.46
N ASN A 83 -4.89 -7.01 -14.39
CA ASN A 83 -5.44 -5.76 -14.96
C ASN A 83 -4.90 -4.53 -14.22
N TYR A 84 -4.73 -4.64 -12.90
CA TYR A 84 -4.10 -3.64 -12.05
C TYR A 84 -3.75 -4.28 -10.70
N VAL A 85 -3.05 -3.53 -9.86
CA VAL A 85 -2.87 -3.83 -8.43
C VAL A 85 -3.03 -2.54 -7.60
N PHE A 86 -3.57 -2.65 -6.39
CA PHE A 86 -3.51 -1.55 -5.43
C PHE A 86 -2.13 -1.42 -4.83
N GLY A 87 -1.46 -2.54 -4.58
CA GLY A 87 -0.08 -2.59 -4.15
C GLY A 87 0.59 -3.89 -4.56
N LEU A 88 1.89 -3.95 -4.29
CA LEU A 88 2.67 -5.16 -4.44
C LEU A 88 3.81 -5.14 -3.43
N ALA A 89 4.04 -6.29 -2.81
CA ALA A 89 5.20 -6.57 -2.00
C ALA A 89 5.77 -7.94 -2.38
N TYR A 90 7.07 -8.10 -2.20
CA TYR A 90 7.67 -9.43 -2.18
C TYR A 90 7.62 -9.98 -0.75
N LEU A 91 7.14 -11.21 -0.61
CA LEU A 91 7.02 -11.89 0.69
C LEU A 91 8.40 -11.95 1.37
N ASP A 92 8.47 -11.55 2.64
CA ASP A 92 9.72 -11.43 3.42
C ASP A 92 10.78 -10.48 2.80
N GLY A 93 10.41 -9.73 1.77
CA GLY A 93 11.28 -8.74 1.13
C GLY A 93 11.46 -7.47 1.96
N SER A 94 12.30 -6.57 1.45
CA SER A 94 12.50 -5.23 2.02
C SER A 94 11.67 -4.15 1.33
N GLY A 95 11.06 -4.45 0.19
CA GLY A 95 10.40 -3.48 -0.66
C GLY A 95 8.93 -3.80 -0.93
N SER A 96 8.12 -2.75 -0.95
CA SER A 96 6.73 -2.79 -1.41
C SER A 96 6.32 -1.48 -2.09
N VAL A 97 5.14 -1.47 -2.70
CA VAL A 97 4.53 -0.28 -3.30
C VAL A 97 3.02 -0.27 -3.09
N VAL A 98 2.45 0.92 -2.88
CA VAL A 98 1.00 1.18 -2.96
C VAL A 98 0.71 2.29 -3.98
N SER A 99 -0.27 2.04 -4.84
CA SER A 99 -0.92 3.00 -5.73
C SER A 99 -2.16 3.58 -5.07
N THR A 100 -2.26 4.91 -5.04
CA THR A 100 -3.48 5.61 -4.63
C THR A 100 -4.43 5.89 -5.80
N TYR A 101 -4.08 5.53 -7.03
CA TYR A 101 -4.84 5.85 -8.24
C TYR A 101 -6.27 5.30 -8.17
N ARG A 102 -6.39 4.00 -7.88
CA ARG A 102 -7.69 3.31 -7.84
C ARG A 102 -8.36 3.35 -6.46
N LEU A 103 -7.66 3.74 -5.40
CA LEU A 103 -8.28 3.88 -4.07
C LEU A 103 -9.28 5.04 -3.99
N GLN A 104 -9.20 5.98 -4.94
CA GLN A 104 -10.09 7.13 -5.06
C GLN A 104 -11.44 6.79 -5.73
N THR A 105 -11.62 5.58 -6.28
CA THR A 105 -12.85 5.22 -7.01
C THR A 105 -14.01 4.96 -6.05
N SER A 106 -15.24 5.34 -6.41
CA SER A 106 -16.42 5.00 -5.61
C SER A 106 -16.59 3.48 -5.48
N SER A 107 -16.91 2.99 -4.29
CA SER A 107 -17.54 1.67 -4.14
C SER A 107 -19.01 1.79 -4.53
N ASP A 108 -19.54 0.74 -5.14
CA ASP A 108 -20.65 0.74 -6.10
C ASP A 108 -22.04 1.06 -5.50
N GLY A 109 -22.24 2.29 -5.00
CA GLY A 109 -23.56 2.92 -4.88
C GLY A 109 -24.28 2.86 -3.54
N GLY A 110 -23.58 2.60 -2.43
CA GLY A 110 -24.14 2.75 -1.08
C GLY A 110 -24.03 4.19 -0.56
N PHE A 111 -24.98 4.64 0.25
CA PHE A 111 -24.80 5.85 1.04
C PHE A 111 -23.83 5.56 2.18
N SER A 112 -22.58 6.03 2.07
CA SER A 112 -21.67 6.09 3.22
C SER A 112 -21.99 7.31 4.06
N ASN A 113 -22.02 7.17 5.38
CA ASN A 113 -22.03 8.33 6.29
C ASN A 113 -20.66 9.03 6.36
N GLN A 114 -19.66 8.46 5.71
CA GLN A 114 -18.28 8.97 5.62
C GLN A 114 -18.11 9.80 4.35
N SER A 115 -17.24 10.81 4.42
CA SER A 115 -16.89 11.60 3.23
C SER A 115 -16.01 10.78 2.29
N ALA A 116 -15.97 11.16 1.00
CA ALA A 116 -15.08 10.53 0.02
C ALA A 116 -13.60 10.62 0.43
N ALA A 117 -13.21 11.69 1.14
CA ALA A 117 -11.87 11.85 1.67
C ALA A 117 -11.57 10.85 2.79
N ASP A 118 -12.52 10.63 3.72
CA ASP A 118 -12.35 9.67 4.82
C ASP A 118 -12.22 8.24 4.28
N ILE A 119 -13.03 7.89 3.29
CA ILE A 119 -12.99 6.57 2.62
C ILE A 119 -11.65 6.38 1.91
N PHE A 120 -11.20 7.39 1.17
CA PHE A 120 -9.91 7.35 0.49
C PHE A 120 -8.77 7.17 1.49
N GLU A 121 -8.77 7.92 2.59
CA GLU A 121 -7.74 7.83 3.62
C GLU A 121 -7.73 6.45 4.28
N ASP A 122 -8.90 5.90 4.60
CA ASP A 122 -9.05 4.54 5.16
C ASP A 122 -8.47 3.46 4.25
N ARG A 123 -8.76 3.54 2.95
CA ARG A 123 -8.21 2.62 1.95
C ARG A 123 -6.70 2.72 1.85
N VAL A 124 -6.16 3.95 1.87
CA VAL A 124 -4.70 4.15 1.88
C VAL A 124 -4.08 3.46 3.09
N ARG A 125 -4.62 3.67 4.30
CA ARG A 125 -4.07 3.04 5.51
C ARG A 125 -4.10 1.51 5.41
N LYS A 126 -5.22 0.94 4.98
CA LYS A 126 -5.39 -0.50 4.81
C LYS A 126 -4.40 -1.12 3.82
N GLU A 127 -4.23 -0.53 2.63
CA GLU A 127 -3.31 -1.09 1.63
C GLU A 127 -1.85 -0.90 2.05
N ILE A 128 -1.49 0.21 2.70
CA ILE A 128 -0.15 0.42 3.26
C ILE A 128 0.19 -0.65 4.30
N VAL A 129 -0.74 -0.93 5.22
CA VAL A 129 -0.56 -1.96 6.23
C VAL A 129 -0.48 -3.34 5.57
N HIS A 130 -1.39 -3.65 4.63
CA HIS A 130 -1.40 -4.91 3.89
C HIS A 130 -0.04 -5.22 3.23
N GLU A 131 0.49 -4.27 2.46
CA GLU A 131 1.74 -4.48 1.73
C GLU A 131 2.95 -4.58 2.65
N ILE A 132 3.02 -3.79 3.74
CA ILE A 132 4.06 -3.98 4.74
C ILE A 132 3.92 -5.34 5.44
N GLY A 133 2.71 -5.81 5.71
CA GLY A 133 2.46 -7.15 6.27
C GLY A 133 3.09 -8.26 5.42
N HIS A 134 2.98 -8.18 4.10
CA HIS A 134 3.68 -9.10 3.20
C HIS A 134 5.20 -9.04 3.35
N THR A 135 5.77 -7.84 3.55
CA THR A 135 7.22 -7.73 3.79
C THR A 135 7.66 -8.33 5.12
N TYR A 136 6.75 -8.54 6.08
CA TYR A 136 6.98 -9.30 7.32
C TYR A 136 6.73 -10.82 7.17
N GLY A 137 6.51 -11.31 5.95
CA GLY A 137 6.27 -12.73 5.69
C GLY A 137 4.83 -13.17 5.91
N LEU A 138 3.90 -12.23 6.13
CA LEU A 138 2.48 -12.58 6.23
C LEU A 138 1.93 -12.90 4.84
N GLU A 139 1.37 -14.09 4.67
CA GLU A 139 0.55 -14.43 3.50
C GLU A 139 -0.86 -13.84 3.63
N HIS A 140 -1.67 -13.98 2.57
CA HIS A 140 -3.07 -13.59 2.64
C HIS A 140 -3.82 -14.37 3.74
N CYS A 141 -4.76 -13.69 4.38
CA CYS A 141 -5.57 -14.24 5.45
C CYS A 141 -7.02 -14.48 5.00
N ASP A 142 -7.57 -15.65 5.34
CA ASP A 142 -8.97 -16.00 5.03
C ASP A 142 -9.99 -15.21 5.89
N ASN A 143 -9.54 -14.56 6.97
CA ASN A 143 -10.41 -13.69 7.76
C ASN A 143 -10.70 -12.40 6.98
N ASN A 144 -11.94 -12.25 6.51
CA ASN A 144 -12.40 -11.09 5.73
C ASN A 144 -12.32 -9.73 6.45
N ARG A 145 -12.14 -9.71 7.78
CA ARG A 145 -11.91 -8.48 8.56
C ARG A 145 -10.43 -8.19 8.75
N CYS A 146 -9.53 -9.15 8.52
CA CYS A 146 -8.10 -8.92 8.64
C CYS A 146 -7.60 -8.04 7.50
N VAL A 147 -6.72 -7.08 7.80
CA VAL A 147 -6.06 -6.27 6.77
C VAL A 147 -5.30 -7.10 5.73
N MET A 148 -4.82 -8.30 6.10
CA MET A 148 -4.17 -9.26 5.20
C MET A 148 -5.14 -10.03 4.30
N ASN A 149 -6.44 -9.78 4.34
CA ASN A 149 -7.37 -10.34 3.37
C ASN A 149 -7.11 -9.76 1.97
N PHE A 150 -7.08 -10.63 0.95
CA PHE A 150 -6.84 -10.22 -0.43
C PHE A 150 -8.00 -9.37 -0.97
N SER A 151 -7.69 -8.21 -1.56
CA SER A 151 -8.68 -7.25 -2.04
C SER A 151 -8.56 -6.99 -3.55
N PRO A 152 -9.36 -7.67 -4.41
CA PRO A 152 -9.32 -7.45 -5.85
C PRO A 152 -10.04 -6.16 -6.29
N THR A 153 -10.91 -5.60 -5.46
CA THR A 153 -11.60 -4.32 -5.72
C THR A 153 -11.65 -3.46 -4.45
N VAL A 154 -12.00 -2.18 -4.60
CA VAL A 154 -12.16 -1.26 -3.47
C VAL A 154 -13.28 -1.71 -2.51
N ARG A 155 -14.25 -2.49 -2.99
CA ARG A 155 -15.30 -3.04 -2.13
C ARG A 155 -14.73 -4.02 -1.10
N GLU A 156 -13.78 -4.87 -1.48
CA GLU A 156 -13.11 -5.75 -0.51
C GLU A 156 -12.17 -4.98 0.42
N VAL A 157 -11.54 -3.90 -0.06
CA VAL A 157 -10.77 -2.99 0.82
C VAL A 157 -11.69 -2.35 1.86
N ASP A 158 -12.91 -1.96 1.49
CA ASP A 158 -13.88 -1.36 2.41
C ASP A 158 -14.38 -2.37 3.46
N ILE A 159 -14.45 -3.66 3.11
CA ILE A 159 -14.91 -4.73 4.01
C ILE A 159 -13.89 -5.07 5.10
N LYS A 160 -12.59 -5.10 4.78
CA LYS A 160 -11.56 -5.43 5.77
C LYS A 160 -11.34 -4.28 6.76
N GLU A 161 -10.74 -4.58 7.91
CA GLU A 161 -10.31 -3.57 8.87
C GLU A 161 -8.84 -3.21 8.61
N GLU A 162 -8.39 -2.09 9.18
CA GLU A 162 -6.98 -1.66 9.12
C GLU A 162 -6.05 -2.58 9.95
N ASN A 163 -6.61 -3.34 10.90
CA ASN A 163 -5.83 -4.12 11.85
C ASN A 163 -5.57 -5.56 11.37
N LEU A 164 -4.43 -6.09 11.82
CA LEU A 164 -4.14 -7.51 11.75
C LEU A 164 -5.06 -8.28 12.71
N CYS A 165 -5.57 -9.43 12.28
CA CYS A 165 -6.26 -10.34 13.20
C CYS A 165 -5.26 -10.97 14.19
N GLY A 166 -5.76 -11.51 15.31
CA GLY A 166 -4.90 -12.10 16.34
C GLY A 166 -3.99 -13.24 15.83
N SER A 167 -4.36 -13.94 14.76
CA SER A 167 -3.47 -14.95 14.13
C SER A 167 -2.31 -14.33 13.37
N CYS A 168 -2.55 -13.27 12.58
CA CYS A 168 -1.49 -12.56 11.87
C CYS A 168 -0.58 -11.80 12.85
N GLN A 169 -1.14 -11.18 13.89
CA GLN A 169 -0.36 -10.49 14.93
C GLN A 169 0.65 -11.41 15.62
N ARG A 170 0.30 -12.68 15.86
CA ARG A 170 1.24 -13.63 16.50
C ARG A 170 2.42 -14.04 15.62
N LEU A 171 2.34 -13.79 14.31
CA LEU A 171 3.42 -14.12 13.36
C LEU A 171 4.42 -12.97 13.21
N ILE A 172 4.02 -11.75 13.56
CA ILE A 172 4.88 -10.57 13.61
C ILE A 172 5.29 -10.33 15.07
N GLY A 173 6.43 -10.89 15.47
CA GLY A 173 6.98 -10.74 16.81
C GLY A 173 7.60 -9.38 17.03
#